data_AF-A0A172U1G0-F1
#
_entry.id   AF-A0A172U1G0-F1
#
_cell.length_a   1.000
_cell.length_b   1.000
_cell.length_c   1.000
_cell.angle_alpha   90.00
_cell.angle_beta   90.00
_cell.angle_gamma   90.00
#
_symmetry.space_group_name_H-M   'P 1'
#
loop_
_entity.id
_entity.type
_entity.pdbx_description
1 polymer ?
#
loop_
_entity_poly.entity_id
_entity_poly.type
_entity_poly.pdbx_seq_one_letter_code
_entity_poly.pdbx_strand_id
1 'polypeptide(L)'
;MDQLNIEDAIRRGIEYLKQYQYPNGQFRAFTATDDEMHINCTPDSSVFSTALICYSLGFLAKNAFVNEMISLSTGFLLREMKGPGAWKHYTQLHGYHSIIPADLDDTCCVSYILEKNGIKWIRGKNINLITSNRNKEGLFYTWLSFRLKQKHNRDYIRLVRSELLQPVSTYFFWRQMECERNDIDAAVNANVLFYLGHNKTTAPIVGYLNNIIKENKEDDCDKWYRNPFSIYYFIARNYKAGISDLEPSRKLIIDKILSATLPNGMFGSSVLDTALAICALADLNAPITIYTNQIKLLLDTQSEAGCWQRRILYYGGPKKLIGWGSEELTTAFCLEALQKFQNQVEVEV
;
A
#
# COMPACT_ATOMS: atom_id res chain seq x y z
N MET A 1 21.98 0.62 -20.93
CA MET A 1 21.94 0.22 -19.51
C MET A 1 22.24 -1.27 -19.49
N ASP A 2 23.20 -1.71 -18.70
CA ASP A 2 23.60 -3.12 -18.71
C ASP A 2 22.61 -3.94 -17.87
N GLN A 3 22.03 -4.99 -18.44
CA GLN A 3 21.10 -5.91 -17.76
C GLN A 3 21.75 -6.51 -16.51
N LEU A 4 23.06 -6.75 -16.56
CA LEU A 4 23.86 -7.24 -15.43
C LEU A 4 23.81 -6.30 -14.20
N ASN A 5 23.70 -4.99 -14.41
CA ASN A 5 23.64 -4.03 -13.30
C ASN A 5 22.28 -4.05 -12.57
N ILE A 6 21.19 -4.33 -13.29
CA ILE A 6 19.86 -4.41 -12.66
C ILE A 6 19.73 -5.70 -11.86
N GLU A 7 20.18 -6.83 -12.42
CA GLU A 7 20.16 -8.12 -11.73
C GLU A 7 20.98 -8.09 -10.43
N ASP A 8 22.16 -7.47 -10.46
CA ASP A 8 22.98 -7.30 -9.26
C ASP A 8 22.30 -6.40 -8.22
N ALA A 9 21.71 -5.28 -8.64
CA ALA A 9 20.97 -4.39 -7.74
C ALA A 9 19.78 -5.10 -7.08
N ILE A 10 19.02 -5.88 -7.86
CA ILE A 10 17.91 -6.70 -7.35
C ILE A 10 18.42 -7.72 -6.34
N ARG A 11 19.49 -8.44 -6.66
CA ARG A 11 20.10 -9.44 -5.77
C ARG A 11 20.50 -8.82 -4.43
N ARG A 12 21.21 -7.70 -4.42
CA ARG A 12 21.63 -7.00 -3.20
C ARG A 12 20.44 -6.52 -2.36
N GLY A 13 19.38 -6.01 -3.01
CA GLY A 13 18.17 -5.60 -2.30
C GLY A 13 17.41 -6.78 -1.68
N ILE A 14 17.36 -7.94 -2.34
CA ILE A 14 16.79 -9.17 -1.77
C ILE A 14 17.60 -9.64 -0.56
N GLU A 15 18.94 -9.63 -0.66
CA GLU A 15 19.84 -9.99 0.44
C GLU A 15 19.64 -9.06 1.65
N TYR A 16 19.54 -7.75 1.42
CA TYR A 16 19.19 -6.77 2.45
C TYR A 16 17.86 -7.10 3.12
N LEU A 17 16.77 -7.26 2.36
CA LEU A 17 15.46 -7.54 2.94
C LEU A 17 15.45 -8.84 3.74
N LYS A 18 16.13 -9.88 3.26
CA LYS A 18 16.24 -11.16 3.97
C LYS A 18 16.97 -11.01 5.31
N GLN A 19 18.04 -10.23 5.36
CA GLN A 19 18.79 -9.99 6.58
C GLN A 19 17.99 -9.19 7.63
N TYR A 20 17.05 -8.35 7.19
CA TYR A 20 16.35 -7.40 8.06
C TYR A 20 14.89 -7.78 8.39
N GLN A 21 14.33 -8.82 7.75
CA GLN A 21 13.06 -9.42 8.16
C GLN A 21 13.17 -10.03 9.56
N TYR A 22 12.18 -9.76 10.42
CA TYR A 22 12.15 -10.36 11.75
C TYR A 22 11.82 -11.87 11.68
N PRO A 23 12.28 -12.68 12.66
CA PRO A 23 11.99 -14.11 12.70
C PRO A 23 10.50 -14.46 12.73
N ASN A 24 9.65 -13.53 13.19
CA ASN A 24 8.21 -13.71 13.17
C ASN A 24 7.60 -13.52 11.76
N GLY A 25 8.35 -13.01 10.77
CA GLY A 25 7.89 -12.72 9.41
C GLY A 25 7.48 -11.27 9.15
N GLN A 26 7.54 -10.39 10.15
CA GLN A 26 7.30 -8.97 10.00
C GLN A 26 8.53 -8.26 9.41
N PHE A 27 8.32 -7.26 8.57
CA PHE A 27 9.36 -6.29 8.19
C PHE A 27 9.32 -5.06 9.08
N ARG A 28 10.47 -4.43 9.28
CA ARG A 28 10.57 -3.24 10.13
C ARG A 28 9.77 -2.10 9.53
N ALA A 29 9.08 -1.39 10.41
CA ALA A 29 8.47 -0.11 10.15
C ALA A 29 8.95 0.86 11.23
N PHE A 30 9.11 2.11 10.87
CA PHE A 30 9.44 3.19 11.78
C PHE A 30 8.37 4.27 11.68
N THR A 31 8.15 4.97 12.77
CA THR A 31 7.46 6.26 12.79
C THR A 31 8.47 7.39 12.85
N ALA A 32 8.19 8.51 12.18
CA ALA A 32 8.96 9.74 12.30
C ALA A 32 8.06 10.98 12.21
N THR A 33 8.58 12.12 12.66
CA THR A 33 7.87 13.43 12.59
C THR A 33 8.29 14.27 11.39
N ASP A 34 9.32 13.83 10.66
CA ASP A 34 9.78 14.41 9.41
C ASP A 34 9.81 13.35 8.31
N ASP A 35 9.54 13.83 7.13
CA ASP A 35 9.50 13.14 5.86
C ASP A 35 10.77 12.29 5.58
N GLU A 36 11.98 12.80 5.86
CA GLU A 36 13.26 12.09 5.70
C GLU A 36 13.52 11.03 6.79
N MET A 37 12.68 10.99 7.82
CA MET A 37 12.80 10.09 8.96
C MET A 37 14.12 10.25 9.74
N HIS A 38 14.55 11.49 9.93
CA HIS A 38 15.72 11.85 10.73
C HIS A 38 15.37 12.24 12.17
N ILE A 39 14.14 12.70 12.41
CA ILE A 39 13.65 13.27 13.67
C ILE A 39 12.61 12.34 14.29
N ASN A 40 12.82 11.99 15.57
CA ASN A 40 11.94 11.11 16.33
C ASN A 40 11.66 9.76 15.62
N CYS A 41 12.65 9.25 14.91
CA CYS A 41 12.54 7.99 14.17
C CYS A 41 12.60 6.80 15.14
N THR A 42 11.45 6.17 15.39
CA THR A 42 11.32 5.07 16.35
C THR A 42 10.73 3.83 15.69
N PRO A 43 11.19 2.61 16.03
CA PRO A 43 10.56 1.39 15.54
C PRO A 43 9.09 1.32 15.95
N ASP A 44 8.26 0.83 15.04
CA ASP A 44 6.84 0.59 15.29
C ASP A 44 6.38 -0.74 14.66
N SER A 45 5.26 -1.26 15.14
CA SER A 45 4.73 -2.56 14.74
C SER A 45 3.38 -2.42 14.05
N SER A 46 3.43 -2.46 12.72
CA SER A 46 2.29 -2.40 11.82
C SER A 46 2.25 -3.62 10.90
N VAL A 47 1.04 -4.07 10.53
CA VAL A 47 0.85 -5.11 9.52
C VAL A 47 0.97 -4.55 8.09
N PHE A 48 0.70 -3.25 7.93
CA PHE A 48 0.53 -2.60 6.64
C PHE A 48 1.81 -2.61 5.81
N SER A 49 2.92 -2.14 6.37
CA SER A 49 4.22 -2.10 5.70
C SER A 49 4.66 -3.50 5.25
N THR A 50 4.42 -4.52 6.07
CA THR A 50 4.73 -5.91 5.71
C THR A 50 3.88 -6.38 4.52
N ALA A 51 2.59 -6.03 4.48
CA ALA A 51 1.71 -6.38 3.36
C ALA A 51 2.15 -5.72 2.04
N LEU A 52 2.54 -4.44 2.09
CA LEU A 52 3.06 -3.72 0.92
C LEU A 52 4.40 -4.29 0.44
N ILE A 53 5.33 -4.59 1.35
CA ILE A 53 6.59 -5.24 1.00
C ILE A 53 6.34 -6.61 0.35
N CYS A 54 5.42 -7.42 0.88
CA CYS A 54 5.04 -8.70 0.29
C CYS A 54 4.46 -8.55 -1.11
N TYR A 55 3.68 -7.49 -1.35
CA TYR A 55 3.15 -7.20 -2.68
C TYR A 55 4.28 -6.99 -3.69
N SER A 56 5.20 -6.08 -3.37
CA SER A 56 6.35 -5.76 -4.20
C SER A 56 7.26 -6.96 -4.45
N LEU A 57 7.51 -7.76 -3.41
CA LEU A 57 8.27 -9.00 -3.51
C LEU A 57 7.57 -10.07 -4.39
N GLY A 58 6.25 -9.99 -4.56
CA GLY A 58 5.50 -10.92 -5.40
C GLY A 58 5.95 -10.92 -6.87
N PHE A 59 6.51 -9.81 -7.37
CA PHE A 59 7.09 -9.73 -8.72
C PHE A 59 8.40 -10.52 -8.86
N LEU A 60 9.05 -10.84 -7.73
CA LEU A 60 10.32 -11.54 -7.62
C LEU A 60 10.15 -12.98 -7.09
N ALA A 61 8.93 -13.49 -7.02
CA ALA A 61 8.59 -14.78 -6.40
C ALA A 61 9.20 -16.02 -7.08
N LYS A 62 9.95 -15.89 -8.17
CA LYS A 62 10.77 -17.00 -8.70
C LYS A 62 12.04 -17.23 -7.87
N ASN A 63 12.48 -16.22 -7.12
CA ASN A 63 13.64 -16.32 -6.25
C ASN A 63 13.30 -17.08 -4.95
N ALA A 64 14.10 -18.07 -4.58
CA ALA A 64 13.84 -18.92 -3.41
C ALA A 64 13.86 -18.14 -2.08
N PHE A 65 14.76 -17.17 -1.92
CA PHE A 65 14.82 -16.32 -0.73
C PHE A 65 13.60 -15.41 -0.63
N VAL A 66 13.10 -14.91 -1.76
CA VAL A 66 11.88 -14.12 -1.80
C VAL A 66 10.67 -14.95 -1.38
N ASN A 67 10.54 -16.17 -1.89
CA ASN A 67 9.46 -17.08 -1.48
C ASN A 67 9.51 -17.42 0.01
N GLU A 68 10.69 -17.63 0.57
CA GLU A 68 10.88 -17.85 2.01
C GLU A 68 10.38 -16.64 2.82
N MET A 69 10.79 -15.42 2.45
CA MET A 69 10.35 -14.20 3.11
C MET A 69 8.83 -14.02 3.04
N ILE A 70 8.23 -14.22 1.86
CA ILE A 70 6.77 -14.13 1.67
C ILE A 70 6.06 -15.20 2.51
N SER A 71 6.57 -16.43 2.55
CA SER A 71 6.01 -17.50 3.37
C SER A 71 5.99 -17.13 4.86
N LEU A 72 7.10 -16.58 5.39
CA LEU A 72 7.15 -16.10 6.78
C LEU A 72 6.15 -14.97 7.02
N SER A 73 6.09 -14.00 6.12
CA SER A 73 5.15 -12.87 6.23
C SER A 73 3.70 -13.29 6.13
N THR A 74 3.32 -14.25 5.28
CA THR A 74 1.94 -14.77 5.25
C THR A 74 1.56 -15.44 6.57
N GLY A 75 2.50 -16.15 7.20
CA GLY A 75 2.33 -16.70 8.56
C GLY A 75 2.13 -15.61 9.61
N PHE A 76 2.91 -14.52 9.56
CA PHE A 76 2.73 -13.34 10.40
C PHE A 76 1.35 -12.70 10.22
N LEU A 77 0.99 -12.37 8.98
CA LEU A 77 -0.27 -11.72 8.64
C LEU A 77 -1.48 -12.55 9.07
N LEU A 78 -1.43 -13.88 8.93
CA LEU A 78 -2.47 -14.78 9.44
C LEU A 78 -2.65 -14.70 10.95
N ARG A 79 -1.57 -14.59 11.73
CA ARG A 79 -1.66 -14.48 13.21
C ARG A 79 -2.25 -13.15 13.67
N GLU A 80 -2.08 -12.09 12.87
CA GLU A 80 -2.65 -10.77 13.16
C GLU A 80 -4.13 -10.62 12.77
N MET A 81 -4.68 -11.59 12.03
CA MET A 81 -6.07 -11.59 11.56
C MET A 81 -7.07 -11.50 12.71
N LYS A 82 -8.08 -10.63 12.56
CA LYS A 82 -9.20 -10.48 13.50
C LYS A 82 -10.51 -10.92 12.88
N GLY A 83 -11.31 -11.60 13.71
CA GLY A 83 -12.68 -11.99 13.38
C GLY A 83 -12.78 -12.69 12.02
N PRO A 84 -13.67 -12.25 11.13
CA PRO A 84 -13.95 -12.90 9.84
C PRO A 84 -12.93 -12.54 8.73
N GLY A 85 -11.66 -12.25 9.06
CA GLY A 85 -10.67 -11.85 8.07
C GLY A 85 -10.56 -10.33 7.88
N ALA A 86 -10.42 -9.61 8.99
CA ALA A 86 -10.12 -8.19 9.01
C ALA A 86 -8.79 -7.92 9.73
N TRP A 87 -8.12 -6.83 9.38
CA TRP A 87 -6.85 -6.44 9.96
C TRP A 87 -6.94 -5.03 10.53
N LYS A 88 -6.23 -4.84 11.63
CA LYS A 88 -5.98 -3.54 12.24
C LYS A 88 -4.59 -3.11 11.80
N HIS A 89 -4.39 -1.82 11.61
CA HIS A 89 -3.07 -1.25 11.33
C HIS A 89 -1.98 -1.76 12.27
N TYR A 90 -2.19 -1.60 13.57
CA TYR A 90 -1.25 -2.01 14.60
C TYR A 90 -1.33 -3.50 14.90
N THR A 91 -0.16 -4.14 15.11
CA THR A 91 -0.08 -5.55 15.54
C THR A 91 -0.52 -5.74 16.98
N GLN A 92 -0.72 -6.99 17.39
CA GLN A 92 -1.02 -7.37 18.78
C GLN A 92 0.01 -6.91 19.81
N LEU A 93 1.23 -6.59 19.38
CA LEU A 93 2.31 -6.10 20.26
C LEU A 93 2.16 -4.61 20.59
N HIS A 94 1.37 -3.87 19.82
CA HIS A 94 1.25 -2.43 19.96
C HIS A 94 0.19 -2.01 20.99
N GLY A 95 0.47 -0.97 21.79
CA GLY A 95 -0.43 -0.51 22.86
C GLY A 95 -1.81 -0.05 22.37
N TYR A 96 -1.90 0.53 21.16
CA TYR A 96 -3.18 0.97 20.58
C TYR A 96 -3.97 -0.15 19.89
N HIS A 97 -3.45 -1.37 19.81
CA HIS A 97 -4.11 -2.48 19.11
C HIS A 97 -5.52 -2.79 19.63
N SER A 98 -5.76 -2.64 20.93
CA SER A 98 -7.06 -2.91 21.54
C SER A 98 -8.11 -1.86 21.16
N ILE A 99 -7.68 -0.62 20.86
CA ILE A 99 -8.53 0.54 20.68
C ILE A 99 -8.79 0.83 19.20
N ILE A 100 -7.76 0.72 18.35
CA ILE A 100 -7.90 1.03 16.93
C ILE A 100 -8.90 0.06 16.26
N PRO A 101 -9.84 0.55 15.44
CA PRO A 101 -10.67 -0.30 14.61
C PRO A 101 -9.84 -1.05 13.56
N ALA A 102 -10.42 -2.10 12.98
CA ALA A 102 -9.92 -2.60 11.71
C ALA A 102 -10.30 -1.63 10.58
N ASP A 103 -9.54 -1.63 9.50
CA ASP A 103 -9.77 -0.77 8.34
C ASP A 103 -9.67 -1.57 7.04
N LEU A 104 -10.19 -1.00 5.97
CA LEU A 104 -10.22 -1.62 4.66
C LEU A 104 -8.90 -1.53 3.90
N ASP A 105 -7.98 -0.64 4.29
CA ASP A 105 -6.69 -0.52 3.61
C ASP A 105 -5.84 -1.75 3.94
N ASP A 106 -5.60 -1.94 5.24
CA ASP A 106 -4.93 -3.09 5.82
C ASP A 106 -5.64 -4.39 5.43
N THR A 107 -6.97 -4.44 5.56
CA THR A 107 -7.74 -5.65 5.26
C THR A 107 -7.62 -6.07 3.80
N CYS A 108 -7.74 -5.14 2.84
CA CYS A 108 -7.70 -5.49 1.42
C CYS A 108 -6.28 -5.85 0.96
N CYS A 109 -5.28 -5.08 1.40
CA CYS A 109 -3.87 -5.35 1.08
C CYS A 109 -3.43 -6.71 1.63
N VAL A 110 -3.70 -7.01 2.90
CA VAL A 110 -3.35 -8.31 3.50
C VAL A 110 -4.12 -9.45 2.84
N SER A 111 -5.43 -9.30 2.63
CA SER A 111 -6.24 -10.36 2.02
C SER A 111 -5.76 -10.73 0.62
N TYR A 112 -5.38 -9.72 -0.19
CA TYR A 112 -4.83 -9.95 -1.51
C TYR A 112 -3.54 -10.77 -1.46
N ILE A 113 -2.61 -10.43 -0.56
CA ILE A 113 -1.35 -11.18 -0.39
C ILE A 113 -1.59 -12.61 0.03
N LEU A 114 -2.48 -12.83 1.00
CA LEU A 114 -2.79 -14.18 1.47
C LEU A 114 -3.46 -15.01 0.36
N GLU A 115 -4.37 -14.42 -0.42
CA GLU A 115 -5.01 -15.11 -1.55
C GLU A 115 -4.00 -15.50 -2.64
N LYS A 116 -3.08 -14.58 -3.00
CA LYS A 116 -2.02 -14.82 -3.98
C LYS A 116 -1.06 -15.93 -3.56
N ASN A 117 -0.88 -16.12 -2.25
CA ASN A 117 -0.04 -17.17 -1.67
C ASN A 117 -0.83 -18.42 -1.25
N GLY A 118 -1.99 -18.67 -1.87
CA GLY A 118 -2.73 -19.93 -1.75
C GLY A 118 -3.77 -19.97 -0.64
N ILE A 119 -3.90 -18.94 0.20
CA ILE A 119 -4.83 -18.88 1.32
C ILE A 119 -6.15 -18.24 0.86
N LYS A 120 -6.81 -18.90 -0.10
CA LYS A 120 -7.98 -18.34 -0.82
C LYS A 120 -9.27 -18.29 0.00
N TRP A 121 -9.36 -19.03 1.09
CA TRP A 121 -10.58 -19.12 1.91
C TRP A 121 -10.92 -17.80 2.63
N ILE A 122 -9.95 -16.89 2.79
CA ILE A 122 -10.15 -15.59 3.45
C ILE A 122 -11.19 -14.75 2.73
N ARG A 123 -11.19 -14.77 1.40
CA ARG A 123 -12.16 -14.03 0.59
C ARG A 123 -13.59 -14.41 0.89
N GLY A 124 -13.86 -15.71 1.06
CA GLY A 124 -15.17 -16.21 1.46
C GLY A 124 -15.60 -15.77 2.86
N LYS A 125 -14.66 -15.33 3.72
CA LYS A 125 -14.94 -14.85 5.08
C LYS A 125 -15.19 -13.35 5.12
N ASN A 126 -14.40 -12.55 4.40
CA ASN A 126 -14.43 -11.09 4.54
C ASN A 126 -15.21 -10.34 3.45
N ILE A 127 -15.59 -10.99 2.34
CA ILE A 127 -16.27 -10.29 1.24
C ILE A 127 -17.57 -9.60 1.66
N ASN A 128 -18.40 -10.26 2.49
CA ASN A 128 -19.65 -9.67 2.97
C ASN A 128 -19.41 -8.50 3.94
N LEU A 129 -18.34 -8.60 4.75
CA LEU A 129 -17.93 -7.53 5.65
C LEU A 129 -17.50 -6.28 4.85
N ILE A 130 -16.65 -6.47 3.84
CA ILE A 130 -16.14 -5.38 3.00
C ILE A 130 -17.27 -4.76 2.18
N THR A 131 -18.04 -5.58 1.44
CA THR A 131 -19.10 -5.11 0.54
C THR A 131 -20.28 -4.45 1.26
N SER A 132 -20.43 -4.65 2.57
CA SER A 132 -21.44 -3.94 3.36
C SER A 132 -20.94 -2.61 3.93
N ASN A 133 -19.62 -2.34 3.96
CA ASN A 133 -19.02 -1.13 4.51
C ASN A 133 -18.97 0.03 3.50
N ARG A 134 -20.15 0.45 3.01
CA ARG A 134 -20.29 1.47 1.95
C ARG A 134 -21.25 2.60 2.32
N ASN A 135 -20.99 3.77 1.75
CA ASN A 135 -21.89 4.91 1.76
C ASN A 135 -23.05 4.74 0.75
N LYS A 136 -23.91 5.75 0.65
CA LYS A 136 -25.06 5.77 -0.28
C LYS A 136 -24.67 5.86 -1.77
N GLU A 137 -23.48 6.38 -2.07
CA GLU A 137 -22.92 6.49 -3.42
C GLU A 137 -22.18 5.21 -3.84
N GLY A 138 -22.09 4.23 -2.95
CA GLY A 138 -21.39 2.97 -3.20
C GLY A 138 -19.88 3.01 -2.98
N LEU A 139 -19.35 4.12 -2.43
CA LEU A 139 -17.95 4.23 -2.00
C LEU A 139 -17.76 3.59 -0.64
N PHE A 140 -16.57 3.05 -0.41
CA PHE A 140 -16.26 2.30 0.79
C PHE A 140 -15.68 3.22 1.85
N TYR A 141 -16.10 2.98 3.09
CA TYR A 141 -15.52 3.66 4.24
C TYR A 141 -14.20 3.02 4.63
N THR A 142 -13.25 3.82 5.09
CA THR A 142 -11.95 3.31 5.55
C THR A 142 -12.11 2.40 6.75
N TRP A 143 -12.85 2.82 7.76
CA TRP A 143 -12.95 2.11 9.03
C TRP A 143 -14.09 1.09 9.05
N LEU A 144 -13.78 -0.12 9.54
CA LEU A 144 -14.74 -1.16 9.90
C LEU A 144 -15.26 -0.91 11.33
N SER A 145 -15.91 0.23 11.52
CA SER A 145 -16.44 0.67 12.83
C SER A 145 -17.94 0.44 12.95
N PHE A 146 -18.52 0.49 14.17
CA PHE A 146 -19.94 0.20 14.41
C PHE A 146 -20.93 1.08 13.61
N ARG A 147 -21.92 0.42 12.98
CA ARG A 147 -22.98 0.99 12.13
C ARG A 147 -24.27 0.22 12.34
N LEU A 148 -25.35 0.95 12.62
CA LEU A 148 -26.67 0.36 12.89
C LEU A 148 -27.19 -0.54 11.77
N LYS A 149 -26.90 -0.20 10.51
CA LYS A 149 -27.31 -0.99 9.33
C LYS A 149 -26.74 -2.41 9.32
N GLN A 150 -25.61 -2.63 9.99
CA GLN A 150 -24.92 -3.92 10.00
C GLN A 150 -25.14 -4.72 11.29
N LYS A 151 -26.04 -4.28 12.19
CA LYS A 151 -26.25 -4.91 13.50
C LYS A 151 -26.64 -6.40 13.47
N HIS A 152 -27.17 -6.86 12.34
CA HIS A 152 -27.59 -8.25 12.15
C HIS A 152 -26.48 -9.17 11.61
N ASN A 153 -25.35 -8.61 11.17
CA ASN A 153 -24.20 -9.38 10.72
C ASN A 153 -23.37 -9.83 11.94
N ARG A 154 -23.42 -11.13 12.27
CA ARG A 154 -22.74 -11.70 13.46
C ARG A 154 -21.22 -11.51 13.40
N ASP A 155 -20.64 -11.66 12.22
CA ASP A 155 -19.20 -11.53 12.00
C ASP A 155 -18.74 -10.08 12.17
N TYR A 156 -19.55 -9.15 11.68
CA TYR A 156 -19.36 -7.73 11.92
C TYR A 156 -19.48 -7.36 13.40
N ILE A 157 -20.53 -7.82 14.09
CA ILE A 157 -20.71 -7.59 15.53
C ILE A 157 -19.52 -8.13 16.32
N ARG A 158 -18.99 -9.31 15.94
CA ARG A 158 -17.79 -9.88 16.57
C ARG A 158 -16.57 -8.98 16.38
N LEU A 159 -16.41 -8.38 15.20
CA LEU A 159 -15.31 -7.46 14.90
C LEU A 159 -15.41 -6.17 15.72
N VAL A 160 -16.56 -5.50 15.72
CA VAL A 160 -16.76 -4.22 16.42
C VAL A 160 -17.01 -4.37 17.92
N ARG A 161 -17.05 -5.60 18.44
CA ARG A 161 -17.27 -5.88 19.86
C ARG A 161 -16.27 -5.16 20.77
N SER A 162 -15.01 -5.03 20.35
CA SER A 162 -14.01 -4.30 21.15
C SER A 162 -14.38 -2.82 21.30
N GLU A 163 -14.88 -2.17 20.24
CA GLU A 163 -15.35 -0.79 20.32
C GLU A 163 -16.55 -0.66 21.28
N LEU A 164 -17.49 -1.62 21.20
CA LEU A 164 -18.69 -1.61 22.04
C LEU A 164 -18.38 -1.86 23.52
N LEU A 165 -17.35 -2.66 23.82
CA LEU A 165 -16.92 -2.95 25.19
C LEU A 165 -16.00 -1.87 25.78
N GLN A 166 -15.41 -1.01 24.95
CA GLN A 166 -14.50 0.07 25.37
C GLN A 166 -14.98 1.44 24.86
N PRO A 167 -16.21 1.88 25.21
CA PRO A 167 -16.81 3.08 24.62
C PRO A 167 -16.02 4.36 24.95
N VAL A 168 -15.43 4.45 26.15
CA VAL A 168 -14.65 5.61 26.58
C VAL A 168 -13.35 5.72 25.79
N SER A 169 -12.54 4.65 25.72
CA SER A 169 -11.29 4.64 24.95
C SER A 169 -11.55 4.88 23.46
N THR A 170 -12.61 4.26 22.92
CA THR A 170 -13.03 4.47 21.53
C THR A 170 -13.42 5.92 21.28
N TYR A 171 -14.17 6.55 22.19
CA TYR A 171 -14.54 7.96 22.08
C TYR A 171 -13.32 8.88 22.05
N PHE A 172 -12.33 8.66 22.93
CA PHE A 172 -11.09 9.44 22.91
C PHE A 172 -10.27 9.20 21.65
N PHE A 173 -10.19 7.97 21.17
CA PHE A 173 -9.53 7.64 19.90
C PHE A 173 -10.08 8.49 18.75
N TRP A 174 -11.40 8.49 18.53
CA TRP A 174 -12.01 9.25 17.43
C TRP A 174 -11.90 10.77 17.59
N ARG A 175 -11.66 11.30 18.79
CA ARG A 175 -11.46 12.75 19.01
C ARG A 175 -10.01 13.19 18.91
N GLN A 176 -9.07 12.32 19.25
CA GLN A 176 -7.65 12.64 19.27
C GLN A 176 -6.97 12.32 17.93
N MET A 177 -7.41 11.26 17.26
CA MET A 177 -6.92 10.91 15.93
C MET A 177 -7.61 11.77 14.88
N GLU A 178 -6.90 12.08 13.80
CA GLU A 178 -7.41 12.91 12.70
C GLU A 178 -8.30 12.12 11.72
N CYS A 179 -9.11 11.22 12.28
CA CYS A 179 -9.88 10.23 11.55
C CYS A 179 -11.34 10.25 11.98
N GLU A 180 -12.24 9.91 11.05
CA GLU A 180 -13.67 9.85 11.30
C GLU A 180 -14.23 8.51 10.84
N ARG A 181 -15.28 8.04 11.53
CA ARG A 181 -15.96 6.79 11.19
C ARG A 181 -16.45 6.74 9.73
N ASN A 182 -16.66 7.89 9.10
CA ASN A 182 -17.20 8.00 7.75
C ASN A 182 -16.15 8.40 6.71
N ASP A 183 -14.86 8.30 7.04
CA ASP A 183 -13.78 8.56 6.09
C ASP A 183 -13.94 7.74 4.82
N ILE A 184 -13.76 8.40 3.69
CA ILE A 184 -13.71 7.83 2.35
C ILE A 184 -12.40 8.32 1.74
N ASP A 185 -11.47 7.40 1.60
CA ASP A 185 -10.11 7.68 1.17
C ASP A 185 -9.83 7.01 -0.18
N ALA A 186 -9.13 7.72 -1.07
CA ALA A 186 -8.89 7.27 -2.44
C ALA A 186 -8.03 6.02 -2.53
N ALA A 187 -6.91 5.96 -1.79
CA ALA A 187 -6.04 4.78 -1.82
C ALA A 187 -6.77 3.55 -1.25
N VAL A 188 -7.54 3.74 -0.19
CA VAL A 188 -8.35 2.67 0.41
C VAL A 188 -9.37 2.12 -0.58
N ASN A 189 -10.09 2.99 -1.28
CA ASN A 189 -11.05 2.55 -2.30
C ASN A 189 -10.34 1.90 -3.50
N ALA A 190 -9.18 2.41 -3.93
CA ALA A 190 -8.36 1.73 -4.93
C ALA A 190 -7.91 0.34 -4.45
N ASN A 191 -7.67 0.16 -3.16
CA ASN A 191 -7.27 -1.13 -2.59
C ASN A 191 -8.43 -2.13 -2.46
N VAL A 192 -9.62 -1.64 -2.16
CA VAL A 192 -10.87 -2.41 -2.25
C VAL A 192 -11.13 -2.85 -3.70
N LEU A 193 -11.02 -1.94 -4.66
CA LEU A 193 -11.21 -2.24 -6.08
C LEU A 193 -10.22 -3.30 -6.56
N PHE A 194 -8.96 -3.19 -6.14
CA PHE A 194 -7.91 -4.11 -6.52
C PHE A 194 -8.14 -5.52 -5.95
N TYR A 195 -8.51 -5.59 -4.67
CA TYR A 195 -8.77 -6.86 -4.02
C TYR A 195 -10.05 -7.53 -4.52
N LEU A 196 -11.16 -6.80 -4.65
CA LEU A 196 -12.46 -7.38 -5.06
C LEU A 196 -12.62 -7.50 -6.57
N GLY A 197 -11.77 -6.84 -7.35
CA GLY A 197 -11.90 -6.71 -8.80
C GLY A 197 -13.06 -5.79 -9.21
N HIS A 198 -13.18 -5.57 -10.51
CA HIS A 198 -14.25 -4.74 -11.08
C HIS A 198 -15.56 -5.53 -11.22
N ASN A 199 -16.59 -5.09 -10.51
CA ASN A 199 -17.93 -5.68 -10.54
C ASN A 199 -18.98 -4.63 -10.14
N LYS A 200 -20.28 -5.01 -10.15
CA LYS A 200 -21.39 -4.09 -9.81
C LYS A 200 -21.23 -3.38 -8.46
N THR A 201 -20.58 -4.01 -7.48
CA THR A 201 -20.38 -3.44 -6.14
C THR A 201 -19.25 -2.40 -6.13
N THR A 202 -18.20 -2.61 -6.91
CA THR A 202 -17.01 -1.74 -6.96
C THR A 202 -17.03 -0.73 -8.10
N ALA A 203 -17.99 -0.83 -9.04
CA ALA A 203 -18.13 0.08 -10.18
C ALA A 203 -18.13 1.58 -9.79
N PRO A 204 -18.78 2.04 -8.69
CA PRO A 204 -18.72 3.44 -8.30
C PRO A 204 -17.31 3.98 -7.99
N ILE A 205 -16.39 3.11 -7.56
CA ILE A 205 -15.01 3.50 -7.26
C ILE A 205 -14.31 4.02 -8.51
N VAL A 206 -14.55 3.41 -9.67
CA VAL A 206 -13.88 3.80 -10.92
C VAL A 206 -14.19 5.25 -11.29
N GLY A 207 -15.46 5.65 -11.24
CA GLY A 207 -15.87 7.03 -11.50
C GLY A 207 -15.25 8.00 -10.49
N TYR A 208 -15.20 7.60 -9.22
CA TYR A 208 -14.57 8.38 -8.15
C TYR A 208 -13.08 8.59 -8.38
N LEU A 209 -12.31 7.54 -8.68
CA LEU A 209 -10.87 7.63 -8.96
C LEU A 209 -10.58 8.45 -10.23
N ASN A 210 -11.36 8.25 -11.29
CA ASN A 210 -11.22 9.05 -12.52
C ASN A 210 -11.46 10.54 -12.27
N ASN A 211 -12.45 10.89 -11.46
CA ASN A 211 -12.72 12.28 -11.11
C ASN A 211 -11.59 12.90 -10.28
N ILE A 212 -10.98 12.15 -9.35
CA ILE A 212 -9.82 12.64 -8.58
C ILE A 212 -8.69 13.09 -9.51
N ILE A 213 -8.31 12.25 -10.48
CA ILE A 213 -7.25 12.55 -11.43
C ILE A 213 -7.63 13.72 -12.34
N LYS A 214 -8.86 13.71 -12.86
CA LYS A 214 -9.37 14.76 -13.75
C LYS A 214 -9.42 16.13 -13.08
N GLU A 215 -9.76 16.17 -11.79
CA GLU A 215 -9.97 17.40 -11.03
C GLU A 215 -8.73 17.87 -10.25
N ASN A 216 -7.59 17.20 -10.41
CA ASN A 216 -6.34 17.49 -9.70
C ASN A 216 -6.47 17.42 -8.16
N LYS A 217 -7.16 16.39 -7.64
CA LYS A 217 -7.44 16.22 -6.21
C LYS A 217 -6.49 15.26 -5.49
N GLU A 218 -5.42 14.83 -6.14
CA GLU A 218 -4.54 13.76 -5.62
C GLU A 218 -3.90 14.11 -4.27
N ASP A 219 -3.62 15.39 -4.02
CA ASP A 219 -3.04 15.86 -2.75
C ASP A 219 -4.00 15.74 -1.55
N ASP A 220 -5.31 15.77 -1.80
CA ASP A 220 -6.35 15.92 -0.78
C ASP A 220 -7.43 14.83 -0.80
N CYS A 221 -7.35 13.89 -1.73
CA CYS A 221 -8.31 12.78 -1.86
C CYS A 221 -8.19 11.69 -0.79
N ASP A 222 -7.19 11.79 0.07
CA ASP A 222 -6.80 10.77 1.03
C ASP A 222 -6.16 11.41 2.27
N LYS A 223 -6.54 10.95 3.47
CA LYS A 223 -6.01 11.44 4.74
C LYS A 223 -4.62 10.89 5.10
N TRP A 224 -4.22 9.79 4.49
CA TRP A 224 -3.10 8.95 4.93
C TRP A 224 -1.87 9.15 4.07
N TYR A 225 -1.96 9.06 2.74
CA TYR A 225 -0.76 9.07 1.90
C TYR A 225 -0.22 10.47 1.64
N ARG A 226 -1.11 11.44 1.39
CA ARG A 226 -0.77 12.87 1.20
C ARG A 226 0.42 13.09 0.24
N ASN A 227 0.49 12.23 -0.78
CA ASN A 227 1.52 12.16 -1.80
C ASN A 227 0.88 11.64 -3.11
N PRO A 228 0.83 12.43 -4.18
CA PRO A 228 0.25 12.02 -5.46
C PRO A 228 0.85 10.74 -6.05
N PHE A 229 2.16 10.49 -5.86
CA PHE A 229 2.81 9.29 -6.40
C PHE A 229 2.27 8.00 -5.78
N SER A 230 1.89 8.04 -4.50
CA SER A 230 1.21 6.91 -3.85
C SER A 230 -0.17 6.68 -4.47
N ILE A 231 -0.92 7.74 -4.73
CA ILE A 231 -2.25 7.66 -5.37
C ILE A 231 -2.14 7.11 -6.79
N TYR A 232 -1.18 7.60 -7.58
CA TYR A 232 -0.90 7.09 -8.93
C TYR A 232 -0.56 5.61 -8.91
N TYR A 233 0.29 5.18 -7.98
CA TYR A 233 0.65 3.78 -7.80
C TYR A 233 -0.59 2.89 -7.52
N PHE A 234 -1.44 3.26 -6.54
CA PHE A 234 -2.63 2.46 -6.22
C PHE A 234 -3.69 2.46 -7.33
N ILE A 235 -3.79 3.51 -8.14
CA ILE A 235 -4.68 3.51 -9.31
C ILE A 235 -4.07 2.68 -10.45
N ALA A 236 -2.79 2.83 -10.73
CA ALA A 236 -2.11 2.13 -11.82
C ALA A 236 -2.16 0.61 -11.68
N ARG A 237 -1.99 0.05 -10.47
CA ARG A 237 -2.12 -1.40 -10.24
C ARG A 237 -3.50 -1.94 -10.60
N ASN A 238 -4.56 -1.14 -10.41
CA ASN A 238 -5.93 -1.50 -10.80
C ASN A 238 -6.07 -1.55 -12.33
N TYR A 239 -5.46 -0.58 -13.02
CA TYR A 239 -5.39 -0.60 -14.48
C TYR A 239 -4.65 -1.86 -14.98
N LYS A 240 -3.48 -2.18 -14.41
CA LYS A 240 -2.72 -3.39 -14.73
C LYS A 240 -3.51 -4.68 -14.46
N ALA A 241 -4.36 -4.70 -13.44
CA ALA A 241 -5.26 -5.81 -13.14
C ALA A 241 -6.41 -5.99 -14.16
N GLY A 242 -6.46 -5.18 -15.21
CA GLY A 242 -7.42 -5.31 -16.31
C GLY A 242 -8.68 -4.45 -16.15
N ILE A 243 -8.68 -3.47 -15.25
CA ILE A 243 -9.82 -2.57 -15.05
C ILE A 243 -9.73 -1.42 -16.07
N SER A 244 -10.16 -1.72 -17.31
CA SER A 244 -10.09 -0.82 -18.47
C SER A 244 -10.84 0.50 -18.30
N ASP A 245 -11.84 0.55 -17.42
CA ASP A 245 -12.65 1.76 -17.19
C ASP A 245 -11.84 2.89 -16.51
N LEU A 246 -10.59 2.61 -16.09
CA LEU A 246 -9.61 3.60 -15.64
C LEU A 246 -8.81 4.24 -16.79
N GLU A 247 -9.02 3.83 -18.06
CA GLU A 247 -8.36 4.41 -19.23
C GLU A 247 -8.43 5.95 -19.30
N PRO A 248 -9.54 6.63 -18.92
CA PRO A 248 -9.57 8.10 -18.93
C PRO A 248 -8.49 8.75 -18.04
N SER A 249 -8.05 8.07 -16.99
CA SER A 249 -6.98 8.56 -16.10
C SER A 249 -5.58 8.21 -16.59
N ARG A 250 -5.43 7.21 -17.46
CA ARG A 250 -4.12 6.65 -17.83
C ARG A 250 -3.17 7.73 -18.35
N LYS A 251 -3.57 8.44 -19.40
CA LYS A 251 -2.72 9.49 -20.00
C LYS A 251 -2.49 10.65 -19.03
N LEU A 252 -3.50 11.04 -18.27
CA LEU A 252 -3.40 12.13 -17.30
C LEU A 252 -2.36 11.82 -16.22
N ILE A 253 -2.38 10.61 -15.65
CA ILE A 253 -1.40 10.17 -14.66
C ILE A 253 0.01 10.18 -15.24
N ILE A 254 0.20 9.63 -16.45
CA ILE A 254 1.52 9.64 -17.12
C ILE A 254 2.02 11.09 -17.28
N ASP A 255 1.21 11.97 -17.84
CA ASP A 255 1.60 13.37 -18.07
C ASP A 255 1.92 14.10 -16.76
N LYS A 256 1.17 13.83 -15.69
CA LYS A 256 1.39 14.39 -14.34
C LYS A 256 2.71 13.91 -13.74
N ILE A 257 3.01 12.62 -13.82
CA ILE A 257 4.30 12.06 -13.35
C ILE A 257 5.46 12.72 -14.09
N LEU A 258 5.39 12.79 -15.42
CA LEU A 258 6.46 13.38 -16.24
C LEU A 258 6.64 14.87 -15.93
N SER A 259 5.55 15.60 -15.73
CA SER A 259 5.59 17.03 -15.39
C SER A 259 6.16 17.30 -13.99
N ALA A 260 6.17 16.29 -13.11
CA ALA A 260 6.74 16.35 -11.77
C ALA A 260 8.22 15.91 -11.71
N THR A 261 8.89 15.77 -12.86
CA THR A 261 10.33 15.50 -12.91
C THR A 261 11.12 16.72 -12.42
N LEU A 262 11.94 16.52 -11.39
CA LEU A 262 12.81 17.56 -10.86
C LEU A 262 14.08 17.74 -11.72
N PRO A 263 14.81 18.88 -11.58
CA PRO A 263 16.04 19.12 -12.33
C PRO A 263 17.14 18.07 -12.11
N ASN A 264 17.12 17.37 -10.98
CA ASN A 264 18.04 16.26 -10.68
C ASN A 264 17.63 14.94 -11.34
N GLY A 265 16.53 14.92 -12.11
CA GLY A 265 16.01 13.75 -12.80
C GLY A 265 15.05 12.88 -12.00
N MET A 266 14.87 13.11 -10.70
CA MET A 266 13.93 12.34 -9.86
C MET A 266 12.49 12.66 -10.22
N PHE A 267 11.59 11.67 -10.11
CA PHE A 267 10.17 11.97 -9.98
C PHE A 267 9.89 12.28 -8.52
N GLY A 268 9.34 13.46 -8.25
CA GLY A 268 9.07 13.89 -6.89
C GLY A 268 10.34 14.14 -6.07
N SER A 269 10.17 14.15 -4.75
CA SER A 269 11.17 14.64 -3.80
C SER A 269 12.14 13.56 -3.31
N SER A 270 11.82 12.29 -3.53
CA SER A 270 12.53 11.17 -2.92
C SER A 270 12.69 9.97 -3.85
N VAL A 271 13.60 9.06 -3.50
CA VAL A 271 13.78 7.80 -4.24
C VAL A 271 12.50 6.95 -4.16
N LEU A 272 11.78 7.01 -3.04
CA LEU A 272 10.47 6.37 -2.89
C LEU A 272 9.46 6.91 -3.92
N ASP A 273 9.37 8.24 -4.09
CA ASP A 273 8.49 8.85 -5.09
C ASP A 273 8.85 8.38 -6.51
N THR A 274 10.16 8.31 -6.80
CA THR A 274 10.67 7.82 -8.08
C THR A 274 10.31 6.35 -8.32
N ALA A 275 10.45 5.49 -7.31
CA ALA A 275 10.07 4.09 -7.40
C ALA A 275 8.55 3.91 -7.62
N LEU A 276 7.72 4.61 -6.86
CA LEU A 276 6.25 4.59 -7.01
C LEU A 276 5.82 5.08 -8.40
N ALA A 277 6.45 6.15 -8.89
CA ALA A 277 6.22 6.69 -10.23
C ALA A 277 6.58 5.68 -11.32
N ILE A 278 7.75 5.03 -11.25
CA ILE A 278 8.15 3.99 -12.20
C ILE A 278 7.16 2.82 -12.17
N CYS A 279 6.78 2.34 -10.99
CA CYS A 279 5.77 1.29 -10.86
C CYS A 279 4.45 1.68 -11.54
N ALA A 280 3.99 2.93 -11.32
CA ALA A 280 2.78 3.44 -11.96
C ALA A 280 2.91 3.54 -13.48
N LEU A 281 4.01 4.09 -13.99
CA LEU A 281 4.29 4.19 -15.43
C LEU A 281 4.32 2.81 -16.10
N ALA A 282 4.98 1.84 -15.47
CA ALA A 282 5.05 0.47 -15.98
C ALA A 282 3.67 -0.21 -16.00
N ASP A 283 2.87 -0.03 -14.94
CA ASP A 283 1.52 -0.60 -14.86
C ASP A 283 0.53 0.06 -15.83
N LEU A 284 0.76 1.33 -16.16
CA LEU A 284 0.03 2.07 -17.19
C LEU A 284 0.56 1.81 -18.61
N ASN A 285 1.50 0.87 -18.79
CA ASN A 285 2.12 0.56 -20.08
C ASN A 285 2.67 1.83 -20.77
N ALA A 286 3.35 2.69 -20.02
CA ALA A 286 4.08 3.81 -20.60
C ALA A 286 5.39 3.31 -21.23
N PRO A 287 5.86 3.88 -22.36
CA PRO A 287 7.08 3.42 -23.02
C PRO A 287 8.31 3.53 -22.11
N ILE A 288 9.17 2.50 -22.07
CA ILE A 288 10.35 2.48 -21.19
C ILE A 288 11.30 3.67 -21.40
N THR A 289 11.32 4.23 -22.60
CA THR A 289 12.20 5.33 -23.00
C THR A 289 11.96 6.61 -22.20
N ILE A 290 10.75 6.82 -21.66
CA ILE A 290 10.41 8.05 -20.93
C ILE A 290 10.92 8.04 -19.48
N TYR A 291 11.26 6.86 -18.93
CA TYR A 291 11.69 6.73 -17.53
C TYR A 291 12.97 5.91 -17.33
N THR A 292 13.71 5.61 -18.41
CA THR A 292 15.00 4.91 -18.36
C THR A 292 16.05 5.67 -17.52
N ASN A 293 16.03 7.00 -17.55
CA ASN A 293 16.96 7.80 -16.74
C ASN A 293 16.70 7.63 -15.25
N GLN A 294 15.44 7.46 -14.85
CA GLN A 294 15.05 7.25 -13.45
C GLN A 294 15.41 5.86 -12.97
N ILE A 295 15.38 4.84 -13.85
CA ILE A 295 15.96 3.52 -13.51
C ILE A 295 17.46 3.65 -13.22
N LYS A 296 18.20 4.41 -14.04
CA LYS A 296 19.62 4.65 -13.77
C LYS A 296 19.81 5.33 -12.42
N LEU A 297 18.98 6.32 -12.10
CA LEU A 297 19.00 6.99 -10.80
C LEU A 297 18.74 6.02 -9.65
N LEU A 298 17.79 5.09 -9.76
CA LEU A 298 17.59 4.05 -8.75
C LEU A 298 18.85 3.19 -8.58
N LEU A 299 19.51 2.78 -9.66
CA LEU A 299 20.74 1.99 -9.58
C LEU A 299 21.88 2.78 -8.91
N ASP A 300 22.05 4.05 -9.28
CA ASP A 300 23.11 4.93 -8.78
C ASP A 300 22.90 5.33 -7.31
N THR A 301 21.67 5.25 -6.79
CA THR A 301 21.32 5.62 -5.40
C THR A 301 21.20 4.43 -4.46
N GLN A 302 21.39 3.19 -4.94
CA GLN A 302 21.41 2.03 -4.06
C GLN A 302 22.66 2.10 -3.16
N SER A 303 22.47 1.93 -1.86
CA SER A 303 23.59 1.91 -0.91
C SER A 303 24.45 0.64 -1.06
N GLU A 304 25.65 0.67 -0.47
CA GLU A 304 26.53 -0.51 -0.39
C GLU A 304 25.87 -1.70 0.32
N ALA A 305 24.95 -1.43 1.26
CA ALA A 305 24.18 -2.45 1.97
C ALA A 305 23.04 -3.07 1.12
N GLY A 306 22.81 -2.56 -0.09
CA GLY A 306 21.76 -3.04 -0.99
C GLY A 306 20.38 -2.40 -0.78
N CYS A 307 20.23 -1.49 0.19
CA CYS A 307 18.98 -0.77 0.44
C CYS A 307 18.96 0.63 -0.19
N TRP A 308 17.78 1.22 -0.23
CA TRP A 308 17.56 2.63 -0.54
C TRP A 308 17.14 3.41 0.69
N GLN A 309 17.36 4.72 0.66
CA GLN A 309 17.05 5.63 1.75
C GLN A 309 15.57 5.52 2.16
N ARG A 310 15.33 5.36 3.46
CA ARG A 310 13.97 5.36 4.02
C ARG A 310 13.27 6.69 3.79
N ARG A 311 11.95 6.63 3.70
CA ARG A 311 11.07 7.79 3.54
C ARG A 311 9.71 7.45 4.13
N ILE A 312 9.00 8.45 4.66
CA ILE A 312 7.59 8.27 5.02
C ILE A 312 6.77 7.94 3.77
N LEU A 313 5.98 6.86 3.83
CA LEU A 313 4.99 6.50 2.80
C LEU A 313 3.59 7.02 3.15
N TYR A 314 3.19 6.93 4.42
CA TYR A 314 1.85 7.30 4.88
C TYR A 314 1.89 7.92 6.28
N TYR A 315 0.88 8.71 6.62
CA TYR A 315 0.78 9.49 7.85
C TYR A 315 -0.36 8.98 8.73
N GLY A 316 -0.36 9.42 9.99
CA GLY A 316 -1.44 9.16 10.95
C GLY A 316 -2.60 10.14 10.82
N GLY A 317 -2.55 11.03 9.82
CA GLY A 317 -3.52 12.07 9.58
C GLY A 317 -3.02 13.21 8.68
N PRO A 318 -3.92 14.09 8.22
CA PRO A 318 -3.62 15.16 7.27
C PRO A 318 -2.66 16.23 7.80
N LYS A 319 -2.52 16.42 9.12
CA LYS A 319 -1.50 17.35 9.67
C LYS A 319 -0.07 16.82 9.57
N LYS A 320 0.13 15.56 9.13
CA LYS A 320 1.45 14.95 8.96
C LYS A 320 2.31 14.99 10.23
N LEU A 321 1.69 14.88 11.40
CA LEU A 321 2.40 14.96 12.69
C LEU A 321 3.33 13.77 12.91
N ILE A 322 2.90 12.59 12.49
CA ILE A 322 3.64 11.34 12.53
C ILE A 322 3.36 10.60 11.23
N GLY A 323 4.38 10.02 10.61
CA GLY A 323 4.22 9.11 9.50
C GLY A 323 5.13 7.89 9.58
N TRP A 324 4.81 6.89 8.76
CA TRP A 324 5.40 5.57 8.76
C TRP A 324 6.18 5.33 7.47
N GLY A 325 7.32 4.68 7.63
CA GLY A 325 8.20 4.29 6.54
C GLY A 325 9.32 3.38 7.03
N SER A 326 10.15 2.92 6.12
CA SER A 326 11.39 2.21 6.45
C SER A 326 12.26 2.02 5.20
N GLU A 327 13.53 1.69 5.42
CA GLU A 327 14.44 1.31 4.36
C GLU A 327 13.93 0.04 3.67
N GLU A 328 13.35 -0.91 4.41
CA GLU A 328 12.75 -2.12 3.87
C GLU A 328 11.57 -1.80 2.94
N LEU A 329 10.72 -0.84 3.31
CA LEU A 329 9.57 -0.43 2.50
C LEU A 329 10.03 0.27 1.22
N THR A 330 10.93 1.25 1.31
CA THR A 330 11.48 1.91 0.11
C THR A 330 12.21 0.92 -0.79
N THR A 331 13.01 0.02 -0.21
CA THR A 331 13.75 -1.01 -0.95
C THR A 331 12.80 -1.94 -1.71
N ALA A 332 11.69 -2.37 -1.08
CA ALA A 332 10.71 -3.22 -1.75
C ALA A 332 10.10 -2.53 -2.98
N PHE A 333 9.71 -1.26 -2.88
CA PHE A 333 9.21 -0.50 -4.03
C PHE A 333 10.27 -0.30 -5.12
N CYS A 334 11.52 -0.05 -4.75
CA CYS A 334 12.62 0.05 -5.73
C CYS A 334 12.82 -1.27 -6.47
N LEU A 335 12.78 -2.40 -5.75
CA LEU A 335 12.87 -3.74 -6.35
C LEU A 335 11.70 -4.04 -7.30
N GLU A 336 10.48 -3.67 -6.92
CA GLU A 336 9.31 -3.78 -7.80
C GLU A 336 9.48 -2.94 -9.07
N ALA A 337 9.95 -1.70 -8.94
CA ALA A 337 10.20 -0.80 -10.06
C ALA A 337 11.23 -1.38 -11.04
N LEU A 338 12.36 -1.88 -10.52
CA LEU A 338 13.41 -2.51 -11.32
C LEU A 338 12.90 -3.77 -12.04
N GLN A 339 12.18 -4.65 -11.33
CA GLN A 339 11.65 -5.88 -11.93
C GLN A 339 10.58 -5.60 -13.00
N LYS A 340 9.69 -4.61 -12.77
CA LYS A 340 8.70 -4.21 -13.77
C LYS A 340 9.35 -3.66 -15.03
N PHE A 341 10.41 -2.87 -14.89
CA PHE A 341 11.18 -2.38 -16.03
C PHE A 341 11.83 -3.52 -16.80
N GLN A 342 12.49 -4.48 -16.13
CA GLN A 342 13.05 -5.67 -16.80
C GLN A 342 11.98 -6.44 -17.57
N ASN A 343 10.82 -6.68 -16.96
CA ASN A 343 9.71 -7.38 -17.62
C ASN A 343 9.22 -6.66 -18.88
N GLN A 344 9.27 -5.32 -18.93
CA GLN A 344 8.89 -4.58 -20.14
C GLN A 344 9.97 -4.64 -21.21
N VAL A 345 11.25 -4.55 -20.82
CA VAL A 345 12.38 -4.73 -21.76
C VAL A 345 12.32 -6.10 -22.44
N GLU A 346 12.01 -7.17 -21.69
CA GLU A 346 11.84 -8.53 -22.23
C GLU A 346 10.67 -8.69 -23.21
N VAL A 347 9.67 -7.79 -23.17
CA VAL A 347 8.50 -7.81 -24.05
C VAL A 347 8.74 -6.97 -25.32
N GLU A 348 9.58 -5.93 -25.24
CA GLU A 348 9.91 -5.07 -26.39
C GLU A 348 11.03 -5.64 -27.29
N VAL A 349 11.80 -6.62 -26.80
CA VAL A 349 12.82 -7.39 -27.55
C VAL A 349 12.21 -8.67 -28.12
#